data_AF-A0A2T7P1R8-F1
#
_entry.id   AF-A0A2T7P1R8-F1
#
_cell.length_a   1.000
_cell.length_b   1.000
_cell.length_c   1.000
_cell.angle_alpha   90.00
_cell.angle_beta   90.00
_cell.angle_gamma   90.00
#
_symmetry.space_group_name_H-M   'P 1'
#
loop_
_entity.id
_entity.type
_entity.pdbx_description
1 polymer ?
#
loop_
_entity_poly.entity_id
_entity_poly.type
_entity_poly.pdbx_seq_one_letter_code
_entity_poly.pdbx_strand_id
1 'polypeptide(L)'
;MEPTTRRTKPLAQEATMVEIFPDWTTDDPHDAVPVKRVYLYSATLTIHHTPPNGSHIRLTAFQEKRVGQLTCCLRRHGSATVTAPAPIIHSLDDPDNVNDTKKVFAVVYQCHVPFSPLELTGACVTVTPDPACPVEDNYYIPVYTPEVVKGGLAICGKVAFGSLLDPLKLVEWFEMQRLLGVDKIQILDFGNPENVSRVFEYYQNTGLLSFFPYKLPGRPWGRGFTDETRVLDQLPQDENFPFLECRLRLAGYDYVMSIDMDEIILPRKMKLLKPFFQDIFSRDPQLAGAYFQVQFFVEEFGPVDKDAPLHVLRYLKSTPALWECQKYTYIPARTNHVSTHEFEPYPGYSQSEVDSEEAVIHHYRKCSHKWHHCPPPDHITDRSITRFQTDLVPRVKDVLSKLRL
;
A
#
# COMPACT_ATOMS: atom_id res chain seq x y z
N MET A 1 -8.35 13.81 65.43
CA MET A 1 -8.86 12.57 64.82
C MET A 1 -9.47 12.93 63.50
N GLU A 2 -8.67 12.95 62.44
CA GLU A 2 -9.13 13.18 61.06
C GLU A 2 -9.38 11.83 60.39
N PRO A 3 -10.45 11.69 59.58
CA PRO A 3 -10.73 10.44 58.89
C PRO A 3 -9.82 10.32 57.66
N THR A 4 -9.03 9.25 57.66
CA THR A 4 -8.21 8.80 56.53
C THR A 4 -9.11 8.39 55.37
N THR A 5 -9.16 9.22 54.32
CA THR A 5 -9.76 8.85 53.04
C THR A 5 -8.88 7.80 52.37
N ARG A 6 -9.36 6.55 52.37
CA ARG A 6 -8.85 5.47 51.51
C ARG A 6 -8.92 5.93 50.06
N ARG A 7 -7.78 6.33 49.49
CA ARG A 7 -7.59 6.38 48.04
C ARG A 7 -7.70 4.94 47.52
N THR A 8 -8.85 4.60 46.95
CA THR A 8 -8.99 3.47 46.05
C THR A 8 -7.97 3.63 44.93
N LYS A 9 -7.03 2.69 44.82
CA LYS A 9 -6.21 2.53 43.63
C LYS A 9 -7.14 2.35 42.42
N PRO A 10 -6.85 2.94 41.25
CA PRO A 10 -7.55 2.55 40.02
C PRO A 10 -7.38 1.04 39.82
N LEU A 11 -8.47 0.37 39.45
CA LEU A 11 -8.43 -1.02 38.99
C LEU A 11 -7.35 -1.14 37.91
N ALA A 12 -6.60 -2.24 37.95
CA ALA A 12 -5.73 -2.63 36.85
C ALA A 12 -6.56 -2.63 35.56
N GLN A 13 -6.26 -1.72 34.64
CA GLN A 13 -6.72 -1.85 33.26
C GLN A 13 -6.28 -3.24 32.79
N GLU A 14 -7.23 -4.08 32.40
CA GLU A 14 -6.93 -5.31 31.68
C GLU A 14 -6.00 -4.94 30.53
N ALA A 15 -4.78 -5.49 30.54
CA ALA A 15 -3.78 -5.21 29.54
C ALA A 15 -4.30 -5.69 28.18
N THR A 16 -4.93 -4.78 27.44
CA THR A 16 -5.58 -5.09 26.18
C THR A 16 -4.50 -5.50 25.20
N MET A 17 -4.59 -6.74 24.71
CA MET A 17 -3.58 -7.31 23.83
C MET A 17 -3.84 -6.98 22.35
N VAL A 18 -5.08 -6.70 21.96
CA VAL A 18 -5.44 -6.41 20.56
C VAL A 18 -6.12 -5.05 20.48
N GLU A 19 -5.54 -4.16 19.68
CA GLU A 19 -6.00 -2.80 19.44
C GLU A 19 -6.46 -2.66 17.99
N ILE A 20 -7.60 -1.99 17.78
CA ILE A 20 -8.20 -1.81 16.44
C ILE A 20 -7.81 -0.43 15.90
N PHE A 21 -7.18 -0.46 14.72
CA PHE A 21 -6.40 0.64 14.15
C PHE A 21 -7.11 1.93 13.71
N PRO A 22 -8.44 1.99 13.45
CA PRO A 22 -9.08 3.26 13.13
C PRO A 22 -9.33 4.16 14.36
N ASP A 23 -9.48 3.62 15.58
CA ASP A 23 -10.05 4.37 16.72
C ASP A 23 -9.04 4.98 17.71
N TRP A 24 -7.75 4.82 17.48
CA TRP A 24 -6.73 5.35 18.38
C TRP A 24 -6.47 6.86 18.27
N THR A 25 -6.42 7.50 19.43
CA THR A 25 -5.82 8.81 19.70
C THR A 25 -4.37 8.59 20.16
N THR A 26 -3.42 9.32 19.58
CA THR A 26 -1.97 9.24 19.87
C THR A 26 -1.59 9.81 21.24
N ASP A 27 -2.26 9.40 22.31
CA ASP A 27 -1.79 9.70 23.65
C ASP A 27 -0.97 8.52 24.16
N ASP A 28 0.29 8.80 24.51
CA ASP A 28 1.25 7.88 25.12
C ASP A 28 0.58 7.17 26.32
N PRO A 29 0.20 5.88 26.21
CA PRO A 29 -0.15 5.16 27.41
C PRO A 29 1.16 5.02 28.18
N HIS A 30 1.25 5.70 29.33
CA HIS A 30 2.27 5.50 30.35
C HIS A 30 2.23 4.06 30.88
N ASP A 31 2.56 3.09 30.03
CA ASP A 31 2.64 1.69 30.39
C ASP A 31 4.04 1.38 30.90
N ALA A 32 4.08 0.94 32.15
CA ALA A 32 5.24 0.31 32.74
C ALA A 32 5.22 -1.20 32.38
N VAL A 33 6.23 -1.63 31.60
CA VAL A 33 6.58 -3.04 31.26
C VAL A 33 5.74 -3.72 30.13
N PRO A 34 6.22 -4.84 29.51
CA PRO A 34 6.28 -5.02 28.07
C PRO A 34 5.01 -5.69 27.52
N VAL A 35 4.25 -4.94 26.73
CA VAL A 35 2.97 -5.42 26.21
C VAL A 35 3.18 -6.30 24.97
N LYS A 36 2.27 -7.25 24.74
CA LYS A 36 2.26 -8.19 23.61
C LYS A 36 1.22 -7.71 22.59
N ARG A 37 1.30 -6.46 22.11
CA ARG A 37 0.17 -5.87 21.39
C ARG A 37 0.10 -6.34 19.93
N VAL A 38 -1.12 -6.48 19.44
CA VAL A 38 -1.46 -6.62 18.02
C VAL A 38 -2.35 -5.45 17.62
N TYR A 39 -1.93 -4.70 16.63
CA TYR A 39 -2.66 -3.59 16.06
C TYR A 39 -3.34 -4.06 14.77
N LEU A 40 -4.60 -4.45 14.90
CA LEU A 40 -5.38 -5.02 13.82
C LEU A 40 -5.88 -3.91 12.88
N TYR A 41 -5.43 -3.93 11.62
CA TYR A 41 -5.73 -2.91 10.63
C TYR A 41 -6.97 -3.23 9.80
N SER A 42 -7.00 -4.42 9.21
CA SER A 42 -8.03 -4.82 8.28
C SER A 42 -8.26 -6.33 8.32
N ALA A 43 -9.41 -6.73 7.79
CA ALA A 43 -9.74 -8.11 7.52
C ALA A 43 -10.23 -8.21 6.08
N THR A 44 -9.62 -9.09 5.29
CA THR A 44 -9.92 -9.26 3.88
C THR A 44 -10.15 -10.73 3.54
N LEU A 45 -11.27 -11.03 2.90
CA LEU A 45 -11.56 -12.35 2.37
C LEU A 45 -10.60 -12.69 1.22
N THR A 46 -10.01 -13.88 1.23
CA THR A 46 -9.19 -14.35 0.12
C THR A 46 -10.08 -14.82 -1.02
N ILE A 47 -9.83 -14.31 -2.23
CA ILE A 47 -10.54 -14.74 -3.44
C ILE A 47 -9.68 -15.68 -4.31
N HIS A 48 -8.37 -15.67 -4.11
CA HIS A 48 -7.43 -16.62 -4.71
C HIS A 48 -6.98 -17.63 -3.67
N HIS A 49 -6.63 -18.84 -4.12
CA HIS A 49 -6.20 -19.94 -3.25
C HIS A 49 -7.22 -20.28 -2.16
N THR A 50 -8.51 -20.26 -2.52
CA THR A 50 -9.59 -20.67 -1.63
C THR A 50 -9.43 -22.16 -1.28
N PRO A 51 -9.61 -22.52 -0.01
CA PRO A 51 -9.47 -23.90 0.41
C PRO A 51 -10.64 -24.75 -0.13
N PRO A 52 -10.48 -26.08 -0.26
CA PRO A 52 -11.54 -26.95 -0.76
C PRO A 52 -12.85 -26.88 0.04
N ASN A 53 -12.74 -26.65 1.35
CA ASN A 53 -13.86 -26.48 2.26
C ASN A 53 -13.73 -25.12 2.95
N GLY A 54 -14.76 -24.27 2.90
CA GLY A 54 -14.76 -22.99 3.59
C GLY A 54 -13.99 -21.87 2.88
N SER A 55 -13.53 -20.88 3.66
CA SER A 55 -12.83 -19.69 3.16
C SER A 55 -11.67 -19.31 4.07
N HIS A 56 -10.73 -18.53 3.53
CA HIS A 56 -9.72 -17.85 4.34
C HIS A 56 -10.04 -16.36 4.49
N ILE A 57 -9.90 -15.86 5.72
CA ILE A 57 -9.93 -14.43 6.03
C ILE A 57 -8.51 -14.06 6.45
N ARG A 58 -7.90 -13.08 5.77
CA ARG A 58 -6.58 -12.57 6.09
C ARG A 58 -6.68 -11.28 6.86
N LEU A 59 -5.93 -11.18 7.96
CA LEU A 59 -5.92 -10.03 8.83
C LEU A 59 -4.57 -9.33 8.71
N THR A 60 -4.55 -8.12 8.16
CA THR A 60 -3.34 -7.29 8.13
C THR A 60 -3.20 -6.59 9.47
N ALA A 61 -2.03 -6.69 10.11
CA ALA A 61 -1.80 -6.11 11.42
C ALA A 61 -0.32 -5.70 11.62
N PHE A 62 -0.08 -4.83 12.59
CA PHE A 62 1.23 -4.77 13.23
C PHE A 62 1.20 -5.60 14.50
N GLN A 63 2.32 -6.22 14.88
CA GLN A 63 2.47 -6.87 16.19
C GLN A 63 3.76 -6.43 16.87
N GLU A 64 3.74 -6.31 18.20
CA GLU A 64 4.96 -6.22 19.00
C GLU A 64 5.66 -7.59 19.09
N LYS A 65 6.91 -7.60 19.59
CA LYS A 65 7.64 -8.86 19.78
C LYS A 65 6.91 -9.79 20.76
N ARG A 66 7.03 -11.11 20.56
CA ARG A 66 6.59 -12.15 21.50
C ARG A 66 5.07 -12.23 21.72
N VAL A 67 4.29 -11.90 20.69
CA VAL A 67 2.86 -12.24 20.64
C VAL A 67 2.72 -13.75 20.56
N GLY A 68 1.88 -14.33 21.42
CA GLY A 68 1.62 -15.77 21.45
C GLY A 68 0.70 -16.22 20.32
N GLN A 69 0.34 -17.49 20.32
CA GLN A 69 -0.66 -17.99 19.37
C GLN A 69 -2.01 -17.27 19.59
N LEU A 70 -2.64 -16.85 18.48
CA LEU A 70 -3.91 -16.16 18.49
C LEU A 70 -5.03 -17.03 17.94
N THR A 71 -6.25 -16.72 18.39
CA THR A 71 -7.50 -17.30 17.90
C THR A 71 -8.31 -16.20 17.24
N CYS A 72 -8.78 -16.46 16.01
CA CYS A 72 -9.77 -15.62 15.35
C CYS A 72 -11.14 -15.86 15.96
N CYS A 73 -11.89 -14.78 16.18
CA CYS A 73 -13.29 -14.80 16.55
C CYS A 73 -14.10 -14.16 15.43
N LEU A 74 -14.91 -14.97 14.73
CA LEU A 74 -15.75 -14.55 13.61
C LEU A 74 -17.20 -14.43 14.04
N ARG A 75 -17.82 -13.29 13.77
CA ARG A 75 -19.26 -13.05 13.91
C ARG A 75 -19.92 -12.92 12.56
N ARG A 76 -21.06 -13.58 12.40
CA ARG A 76 -21.96 -13.45 11.25
C ARG A 76 -23.32 -13.01 11.76
N HIS A 77 -24.09 -12.32 10.93
CA HIS A 77 -25.42 -11.84 11.31
C HIS A 77 -26.32 -12.98 11.83
N GLY A 78 -26.83 -12.84 13.06
CA GLY A 78 -27.74 -13.80 13.69
C GLY A 78 -27.16 -15.18 14.03
N SER A 79 -25.84 -15.35 13.99
CA SER A 79 -25.16 -16.62 14.28
C SER A 79 -24.27 -16.54 15.52
N ALA A 80 -24.03 -17.68 16.16
CA ALA A 80 -23.01 -17.79 17.21
C ALA A 80 -21.61 -17.49 16.65
N THR A 81 -20.75 -16.95 17.52
CA THR A 81 -19.34 -16.70 17.20
C THR A 81 -18.61 -18.01 16.87
N VAL A 82 -17.86 -18.02 15.78
CA VAL A 82 -17.02 -19.15 15.36
C VAL A 82 -15.56 -18.82 15.61
N THR A 83 -14.83 -19.78 16.16
CA THR A 83 -13.39 -19.64 16.40
C THR A 83 -12.56 -20.41 15.39
N ALA A 84 -11.38 -19.89 15.09
CA ALA A 84 -10.38 -20.57 14.25
C ALA A 84 -8.97 -20.17 14.69
N PRO A 85 -7.95 -21.03 14.52
CA PRO A 85 -6.56 -20.61 14.71
C PRO A 85 -6.21 -19.43 13.79
N ALA A 86 -5.35 -18.53 14.27
CA ALA A 86 -4.83 -17.39 13.53
C ALA A 86 -3.30 -17.51 13.34
N PRO A 87 -2.80 -18.43 12.49
CA PRO A 87 -1.38 -18.48 12.15
C PRO A 87 -0.95 -17.25 11.35
N ILE A 88 0.30 -16.82 11.57
CA ILE A 88 0.99 -15.87 10.69
C ILE A 88 1.33 -16.62 9.40
N ILE A 89 0.85 -16.13 8.26
CA ILE A 89 1.18 -16.67 6.94
C ILE A 89 2.20 -15.82 6.20
N HIS A 90 2.40 -14.58 6.66
CA HIS A 90 3.36 -13.67 6.09
C HIS A 90 3.79 -12.63 7.14
N SER A 91 5.06 -12.27 7.10
CA SER A 91 5.65 -11.21 7.92
C SER A 91 6.78 -10.56 7.12
N LEU A 92 6.94 -9.24 7.25
CA LEU A 92 8.03 -8.52 6.58
C LEU A 92 9.41 -8.76 7.23
N ASP A 93 9.44 -9.34 8.42
CA ASP A 93 10.66 -9.76 9.12
C ASP A 93 10.39 -11.05 9.89
N ASP A 94 11.42 -11.80 10.25
CA ASP A 94 11.24 -13.02 11.05
C ASP A 94 10.79 -12.63 12.48
N PRO A 95 9.52 -12.91 12.87
CA PRO A 95 9.02 -12.56 14.19
C PRO A 95 9.66 -13.37 15.34
N ASP A 96 10.35 -14.46 15.02
CA ASP A 96 11.03 -15.33 15.98
C ASP A 96 12.54 -15.01 16.09
N ASN A 97 13.13 -14.35 15.09
CA ASN A 97 14.57 -14.00 15.03
C ASN A 97 14.81 -12.49 14.87
N VAL A 98 14.23 -11.71 15.78
CA VAL A 98 14.06 -10.28 15.60
C VAL A 98 15.24 -9.45 16.14
N ASN A 99 15.82 -8.57 15.31
CA ASN A 99 16.73 -7.50 15.75
C ASN A 99 16.07 -6.58 16.81
N ASP A 100 16.72 -6.30 17.93
CA ASP A 100 16.18 -5.49 19.05
C ASP A 100 15.87 -4.03 18.75
N THR A 101 16.27 -3.54 17.58
CA THR A 101 16.01 -2.17 17.14
C THR A 101 14.58 -1.96 16.61
N LYS A 102 13.94 -2.95 15.99
CA LYS A 102 12.54 -2.90 15.55
C LYS A 102 11.58 -3.27 16.68
N LYS A 103 10.48 -2.54 16.82
CA LYS A 103 9.54 -2.73 17.94
C LYS A 103 8.21 -3.33 17.50
N VAL A 104 7.77 -3.06 16.27
CA VAL A 104 6.57 -3.67 15.67
C VAL A 104 6.83 -4.25 14.28
N PHE A 105 6.10 -5.30 13.93
CA PHE A 105 6.24 -6.06 12.68
C PHE A 105 4.92 -6.09 11.95
N ALA A 106 4.94 -5.76 10.67
CA ALA A 106 3.82 -5.94 9.78
C ALA A 106 3.65 -7.44 9.49
N VAL A 107 2.48 -7.96 9.82
CA VAL A 107 2.13 -9.38 9.71
C VAL A 107 0.77 -9.54 9.05
N VAL A 108 0.58 -10.70 8.43
CA VAL A 108 -0.71 -11.16 7.94
C VAL A 108 -1.06 -12.47 8.61
N TYR A 109 -2.13 -12.46 9.40
CA TYR A 109 -2.72 -13.67 9.96
C TYR A 109 -3.73 -14.27 8.98
N GLN A 110 -3.98 -15.58 9.07
CA GLN A 110 -5.00 -16.25 8.27
C GLN A 110 -5.95 -17.09 9.11
N CYS A 111 -7.22 -16.71 9.16
CA CYS A 111 -8.29 -17.51 9.74
C CYS A 111 -8.87 -18.44 8.67
N HIS A 112 -8.92 -19.74 8.92
CA HIS A 112 -9.69 -20.68 8.11
C HIS A 112 -11.07 -20.90 8.73
N VAL A 113 -12.13 -20.62 7.97
CA VAL A 113 -13.50 -20.67 8.48
C VAL A 113 -14.38 -21.55 7.58
N PRO A 114 -15.32 -22.34 8.13
CA PRO A 114 -16.09 -23.32 7.38
C PRO A 114 -17.29 -22.72 6.62
N PHE A 115 -17.13 -21.51 6.08
CA PHE A 115 -18.18 -20.76 5.39
C PHE A 115 -17.75 -20.39 4.00
N SER A 116 -18.69 -20.39 3.05
CA SER A 116 -18.46 -19.86 1.70
C SER A 116 -18.31 -18.33 1.72
N PRO A 117 -17.70 -17.73 0.68
CA PRO A 117 -17.65 -16.28 0.52
C PRO A 117 -18.99 -15.56 0.71
N LEU A 118 -20.07 -16.14 0.16
CA LEU A 118 -21.41 -15.56 0.23
C LEU A 118 -21.93 -15.50 1.67
N GLU A 119 -21.70 -16.55 2.45
CA GLU A 119 -22.10 -16.64 3.87
C GLU A 119 -21.30 -15.71 4.78
N LEU A 120 -20.17 -15.17 4.30
CA LEU A 120 -19.34 -14.20 5.02
C LEU A 120 -19.71 -12.75 4.71
N THR A 121 -20.74 -12.52 3.88
CA THR A 121 -21.24 -11.16 3.62
C THR A 121 -21.71 -10.52 4.92
N GLY A 122 -21.13 -9.36 5.26
CA GLY A 122 -21.43 -8.64 6.50
C GLY A 122 -20.85 -9.30 7.77
N ALA A 123 -19.92 -10.24 7.63
CA ALA A 123 -19.21 -10.80 8.77
C ALA A 123 -18.20 -9.79 9.36
N CYS A 124 -17.96 -9.91 10.66
CA CYS A 124 -16.92 -9.16 11.36
C CYS A 124 -16.00 -10.15 12.10
N VAL A 125 -14.73 -9.78 12.27
CA VAL A 125 -13.71 -10.65 12.83
C VAL A 125 -12.79 -9.89 13.75
N THR A 126 -12.21 -10.60 14.71
CA THR A 126 -11.10 -10.14 15.55
C THR A 126 -10.16 -11.28 15.88
N VAL A 127 -9.07 -10.97 16.57
CA VAL A 127 -8.14 -11.95 17.14
C VAL A 127 -8.00 -11.74 18.64
N THR A 128 -7.72 -12.82 19.37
CA THR A 128 -7.55 -12.79 20.82
C THR A 128 -6.56 -13.88 21.25
N PRO A 129 -5.75 -13.67 22.31
CA PRO A 129 -4.99 -14.74 22.94
C PRO A 129 -5.87 -15.58 23.88
N ASP A 130 -7.04 -15.04 24.25
CA ASP A 130 -7.93 -15.60 25.24
C ASP A 130 -8.70 -16.78 24.62
N PRO A 131 -8.89 -17.87 25.37
CA PRO A 131 -9.83 -18.93 24.98
C PRO A 131 -11.24 -18.44 24.64
N ALA A 132 -11.69 -17.34 25.25
CA ALA A 132 -13.00 -16.74 25.04
C ALA A 132 -12.95 -15.55 24.07
N CYS A 133 -13.96 -15.46 23.21
CA CYS A 133 -14.10 -14.34 22.29
C CYS A 133 -14.65 -13.10 22.99
N PRO A 134 -14.15 -11.89 22.66
CA PRO A 134 -14.72 -10.64 23.16
C PRO A 134 -16.22 -10.55 22.87
N VAL A 135 -16.99 -9.95 23.78
CA VAL A 135 -18.45 -9.84 23.69
C VAL A 135 -18.86 -8.53 23.00
N GLU A 136 -18.11 -7.46 23.22
CA GLU A 136 -18.41 -6.13 22.72
C GLU A 136 -18.08 -6.00 21.22
N ASP A 137 -18.96 -5.33 20.47
CA ASP A 137 -18.82 -5.20 19.00
C ASP A 137 -17.65 -4.31 18.59
N ASN A 138 -17.19 -3.40 19.44
CA ASN A 138 -16.04 -2.53 19.19
C ASN A 138 -14.70 -3.29 19.11
N TYR A 139 -14.67 -4.57 19.51
CA TYR A 139 -13.52 -5.44 19.31
C TYR A 139 -13.52 -6.13 17.95
N TYR A 140 -14.48 -5.88 17.05
CA TYR A 140 -14.58 -6.57 15.76
C TYR A 140 -14.48 -5.58 14.60
N ILE A 141 -13.76 -5.97 13.55
CA ILE A 141 -13.69 -5.21 12.30
C ILE A 141 -14.44 -5.94 11.18
N PRO A 142 -15.02 -5.21 10.21
CA PRO A 142 -15.72 -5.84 9.09
C PRO A 142 -14.77 -6.60 8.19
N VAL A 143 -15.22 -7.74 7.68
CA VAL A 143 -14.51 -8.52 6.66
C VAL A 143 -14.78 -7.89 5.28
N TYR A 144 -13.75 -7.32 4.68
CA TYR A 144 -13.80 -6.77 3.33
C TYR A 144 -13.74 -7.90 2.29
N THR A 145 -14.60 -7.83 1.28
CA THR A 145 -14.54 -8.72 0.11
C THR A 145 -13.93 -7.95 -1.06
N PRO A 146 -12.78 -8.38 -1.59
CA PRO A 146 -12.17 -7.76 -2.77
C PRO A 146 -13.11 -7.74 -3.97
N GLU A 147 -13.13 -6.62 -4.68
CA GLU A 147 -13.83 -6.50 -5.97
C GLU A 147 -13.12 -7.37 -7.02
N VAL A 148 -13.89 -8.08 -7.84
CA VAL A 148 -13.37 -8.84 -8.98
C VAL A 148 -13.59 -8.02 -10.26
N VAL A 149 -12.50 -7.50 -10.83
CA VAL A 149 -12.48 -6.67 -12.03
C VAL A 149 -11.71 -7.41 -13.11
N LYS A 150 -12.43 -8.19 -13.93
CA LYS A 150 -11.83 -8.95 -15.04
C LYS A 150 -11.23 -8.00 -16.08
N GLY A 151 -9.99 -8.26 -16.50
CA GLY A 151 -9.21 -7.36 -17.34
C GLY A 151 -8.82 -6.07 -16.62
N GLY A 152 -9.00 -6.01 -15.30
CA GLY A 152 -8.74 -4.85 -14.48
C GLY A 152 -7.24 -4.60 -14.31
N LEU A 153 -6.89 -3.32 -14.32
CA LEU A 153 -5.56 -2.81 -14.02
C LEU A 153 -5.65 -1.87 -12.82
N ALA A 154 -4.91 -2.18 -11.76
CA ALA A 154 -4.82 -1.32 -10.59
C ALA A 154 -3.40 -0.88 -10.26
N ILE A 155 -3.29 0.18 -9.47
CA ILE A 155 -2.04 0.65 -8.87
C ILE A 155 -2.10 0.43 -7.36
N CYS A 156 -1.03 -0.17 -6.87
CA CYS A 156 -0.64 -0.21 -5.49
C CYS A 156 0.29 0.96 -5.19
N GLY A 157 -0.26 2.05 -4.67
CA GLY A 157 0.49 3.24 -4.34
C GLY A 157 1.13 3.15 -2.97
N LYS A 158 2.29 3.80 -2.85
CA LYS A 158 2.94 4.05 -1.57
C LYS A 158 2.07 4.95 -0.67
N VAL A 159 2.38 4.98 0.62
CA VAL A 159 1.77 5.92 1.58
C VAL A 159 1.87 7.38 1.09
N ALA A 160 0.75 8.10 1.15
CA ALA A 160 0.70 9.54 0.89
C ALA A 160 0.89 10.30 2.20
N PHE A 161 1.96 11.10 2.28
CA PHE A 161 2.29 11.85 3.48
C PHE A 161 2.79 13.26 3.19
N GLY A 162 2.31 14.22 3.99
CA GLY A 162 2.97 15.50 4.23
C GLY A 162 3.01 16.49 3.06
N SER A 163 3.83 17.53 3.25
CA SER A 163 3.98 18.70 2.37
C SER A 163 4.82 18.45 1.11
N LEU A 164 5.33 17.24 0.92
CA LEU A 164 6.16 16.89 -0.25
C LEU A 164 5.34 16.63 -1.51
N LEU A 165 4.02 16.43 -1.36
CA LEU A 165 3.12 16.24 -2.48
C LEU A 165 2.69 17.59 -3.06
N ASP A 166 2.99 17.79 -4.34
CA ASP A 166 2.52 18.93 -5.10
C ASP A 166 1.15 18.60 -5.71
N PRO A 167 0.07 19.35 -5.37
CA PRO A 167 -1.27 19.03 -5.85
C PRO A 167 -1.41 19.15 -7.37
N LEU A 168 -0.63 19.99 -8.05
CA LEU A 168 -0.65 20.11 -9.51
C LEU A 168 -0.04 18.85 -10.15
N LYS A 169 1.13 18.42 -9.65
CA LYS A 169 1.79 17.20 -10.13
C LYS A 169 0.96 15.94 -9.84
N LEU A 170 0.25 15.91 -8.70
CA LEU A 170 -0.67 14.83 -8.39
C LEU A 170 -1.81 14.74 -9.41
N VAL A 171 -2.43 15.87 -9.77
CA VAL A 171 -3.48 15.88 -10.80
C VAL A 171 -2.92 15.40 -12.14
N GLU A 172 -1.71 15.82 -12.52
CA GLU A 172 -1.03 15.31 -13.72
C GLU A 172 -0.85 13.80 -13.68
N TRP A 173 -0.35 13.26 -12.55
CA TRP A 173 -0.12 11.84 -12.38
C TRP A 173 -1.43 11.05 -12.48
N PHE A 174 -2.48 11.43 -11.74
CA PHE A 174 -3.77 10.73 -11.78
C PHE A 174 -4.40 10.72 -13.18
N GLU A 175 -4.42 11.85 -13.88
CA GLU A 175 -4.96 11.90 -15.25
C GLU A 175 -4.10 11.11 -16.24
N MET A 176 -2.78 11.06 -16.03
CA MET A 176 -1.89 10.22 -16.83
C MET A 176 -2.19 8.73 -16.60
N GLN A 177 -2.32 8.28 -15.34
CA GLN A 177 -2.67 6.89 -15.03
C GLN A 177 -4.03 6.51 -15.65
N ARG A 178 -5.01 7.41 -15.57
CA ARG A 178 -6.31 7.23 -16.21
C ARG A 178 -6.21 7.10 -17.73
N LEU A 179 -5.39 7.93 -18.38
CA LEU A 179 -5.15 7.84 -19.83
C LEU A 179 -4.46 6.54 -20.26
N LEU A 180 -3.60 5.99 -19.40
CA LEU A 180 -2.95 4.70 -19.63
C LEU A 180 -3.89 3.50 -19.43
N GLY A 181 -5.11 3.73 -18.95
CA GLY A 181 -6.16 2.74 -18.78
C GLY A 181 -6.19 2.07 -17.41
N VAL A 182 -5.69 2.74 -16.37
CA VAL A 182 -5.81 2.28 -14.98
C VAL A 182 -7.25 2.42 -14.50
N ASP A 183 -7.81 1.39 -13.87
CA ASP A 183 -9.18 1.36 -13.35
C ASP A 183 -9.27 1.76 -11.87
N LYS A 184 -8.21 1.43 -11.10
CA LYS A 184 -8.18 1.65 -9.65
C LYS A 184 -6.79 2.00 -9.16
N ILE A 185 -6.74 2.86 -8.16
CA ILE A 185 -5.52 3.22 -7.44
C ILE A 185 -5.84 3.05 -5.96
N GLN A 186 -5.00 2.34 -5.22
CA GLN A 186 -5.10 2.28 -3.77
C GLN A 186 -3.92 3.01 -3.14
N ILE A 187 -4.20 3.92 -2.20
CA ILE A 187 -3.19 4.65 -1.43
C ILE A 187 -3.62 4.67 0.03
N LEU A 188 -2.63 4.62 0.94
CA LEU A 188 -2.83 4.81 2.37
C LEU A 188 -2.52 6.27 2.77
N ASP A 189 -3.42 6.90 3.51
CA ASP A 189 -3.37 8.30 3.95
C ASP A 189 -2.65 8.44 5.29
N PHE A 190 -1.48 9.06 5.30
CA PHE A 190 -0.74 9.38 6.53
C PHE A 190 -0.78 10.88 6.85
N GLY A 191 -1.92 11.52 6.61
CA GLY A 191 -2.14 12.93 6.91
C GLY A 191 -1.55 13.84 5.84
N ASN A 192 -2.43 14.54 5.14
CA ASN A 192 -2.08 15.41 4.04
C ASN A 192 -2.66 16.84 4.24
N PRO A 193 -1.97 17.89 3.76
CA PRO A 193 -2.51 19.25 3.78
C PRO A 193 -3.80 19.36 2.96
N GLU A 194 -4.66 20.33 3.29
CA GLU A 194 -5.99 20.49 2.68
C GLU A 194 -5.98 20.54 1.15
N ASN A 195 -5.00 21.21 0.54
CA ASN A 195 -4.88 21.29 -0.92
C ASN A 195 -4.64 19.92 -1.58
N VAL A 196 -3.85 19.04 -0.95
CA VAL A 196 -3.59 17.67 -1.40
C VAL A 196 -4.81 16.79 -1.12
N SER A 197 -5.42 16.91 0.06
CA SER A 197 -6.61 16.15 0.43
C SER A 197 -7.78 16.39 -0.51
N ARG A 198 -7.98 17.62 -1.01
CA ARG A 198 -8.99 17.93 -2.04
C ARG A 198 -8.76 17.19 -3.36
N VAL A 199 -7.50 16.97 -3.75
CA VAL A 199 -7.16 16.18 -4.96
C VAL A 199 -7.55 14.72 -4.75
N PHE A 200 -7.15 14.13 -3.61
CA PHE A 200 -7.52 12.74 -3.28
C PHE A 200 -9.03 12.55 -3.18
N GLU A 201 -9.74 13.45 -2.50
CA GLU A 201 -11.20 13.41 -2.39
C GLU A 201 -11.88 13.45 -3.78
N TYR A 202 -11.39 14.30 -4.69
CA TYR A 202 -11.88 14.33 -6.06
C TYR A 202 -11.72 12.97 -6.74
N TYR A 203 -10.53 12.36 -6.69
CA TYR A 203 -10.31 11.06 -7.33
C TYR A 203 -11.02 9.90 -6.62
N GLN A 204 -11.27 9.99 -5.32
CA GLN A 204 -12.16 9.07 -4.61
C GLN A 204 -13.58 9.16 -5.16
N ASN A 205 -14.10 10.37 -5.32
CA ASN A 205 -15.45 10.62 -5.84
C ASN A 205 -15.62 10.19 -7.30
N THR A 206 -14.56 10.21 -8.10
CA THR A 206 -14.60 9.63 -9.46
C THR A 206 -14.58 8.11 -9.48
N GLY A 207 -14.30 7.46 -8.34
CA GLY A 207 -14.13 6.02 -8.22
C GLY A 207 -12.74 5.50 -8.62
N LEU A 208 -11.82 6.37 -9.06
CA LEU A 208 -10.46 5.97 -9.44
C LEU A 208 -9.61 5.63 -8.21
N LEU A 209 -9.77 6.35 -7.10
CA LEU A 209 -8.96 6.19 -5.89
C LEU A 209 -9.72 5.50 -4.75
N SER A 210 -9.10 4.47 -4.17
CA SER A 210 -9.40 3.95 -2.84
C SER A 210 -8.37 4.47 -1.85
N PHE A 211 -8.80 5.37 -0.97
CA PHE A 211 -7.93 6.05 0.00
C PHE A 211 -8.31 5.59 1.40
N PHE A 212 -7.35 5.02 2.13
CA PHE A 212 -7.61 4.44 3.46
C PHE A 212 -6.75 5.13 4.53
N PRO A 213 -7.30 5.44 5.71
CA PRO A 213 -6.53 6.06 6.78
C PRO A 213 -5.38 5.15 7.21
N TYR A 214 -4.23 5.75 7.46
CA TYR A 214 -3.03 5.08 7.92
C TYR A 214 -2.39 5.86 9.05
N LYS A 215 -1.99 5.13 10.09
CA LYS A 215 -1.33 5.65 11.27
C LYS A 215 -0.21 4.65 11.63
N LEU A 216 0.67 4.96 12.56
CA LEU A 216 1.92 4.19 12.74
C LEU A 216 2.10 3.68 14.18
N PRO A 217 1.72 2.43 14.49
CA PRO A 217 1.57 1.98 15.87
C PRO A 217 2.89 1.59 16.51
N GLY A 218 2.86 1.44 17.82
CA GLY A 218 4.02 1.06 18.62
C GLY A 218 5.15 2.08 18.58
N ARG A 219 6.24 1.72 19.25
CA ARG A 219 7.41 2.59 19.41
C ARG A 219 8.31 2.62 18.16
N PRO A 220 9.11 3.67 17.97
CA PRO A 220 9.04 4.95 18.69
C PRO A 220 7.77 5.72 18.33
N TRP A 221 7.07 6.24 19.35
CA TRP A 221 5.83 7.00 19.16
C TRP A 221 6.09 8.30 18.39
N GLY A 222 5.12 8.72 17.58
CA GLY A 222 5.20 9.97 16.81
C GLY A 222 6.14 9.91 15.60
N ARG A 223 6.64 8.71 15.23
CA ARG A 223 7.40 8.50 14.00
C ARG A 223 6.52 8.70 12.75
N GLY A 224 7.17 8.99 11.63
CA GLY A 224 6.53 9.23 10.35
C GLY A 224 7.48 8.93 9.18
N PHE A 225 7.32 9.68 8.09
CA PHE A 225 8.07 9.50 6.86
C PHE A 225 8.98 10.71 6.52
N THR A 226 9.29 11.55 7.52
CA THR A 226 10.18 12.71 7.41
C THR A 226 11.65 12.31 7.36
N ASP A 227 12.55 13.17 6.89
CA ASP A 227 13.98 12.84 6.81
C ASP A 227 14.59 12.42 8.16
N GLU A 228 14.11 12.98 9.28
CA GLU A 228 14.53 12.62 10.63
C GLU A 228 14.08 11.20 11.04
N THR A 229 12.95 10.75 10.52
CA THR A 229 12.37 9.44 10.85
C THR A 229 12.74 8.35 9.84
N ARG A 230 13.18 8.74 8.64
CA ARG A 230 13.65 7.83 7.59
C ARG A 230 14.95 7.08 7.91
N VAL A 231 15.64 7.44 8.99
CA VAL A 231 16.85 6.74 9.46
C VAL A 231 16.54 5.64 10.48
N LEU A 232 15.28 5.50 10.90
CA LEU A 232 14.87 4.49 11.86
C LEU A 232 14.81 3.10 11.21
N ASP A 233 15.33 2.09 11.91
CA ASP A 233 15.23 0.67 11.50
C ASP A 233 13.78 0.19 11.35
N GLN A 234 12.82 0.92 11.92
CA GLN A 234 11.38 0.65 11.83
C GLN A 234 10.79 1.04 10.46
N LEU A 235 11.41 1.99 9.74
CA LEU A 235 10.87 2.55 8.48
C LEU A 235 10.50 1.48 7.45
N PRO A 236 11.32 0.43 7.18
CA PRO A 236 10.97 -0.56 6.17
C PRO A 236 9.66 -1.29 6.47
N GLN A 237 9.30 -1.51 7.74
CA GLN A 237 8.02 -2.10 8.11
C GLN A 237 6.87 -1.14 7.78
N ASP A 238 7.06 0.13 8.11
CA ASP A 238 6.06 1.19 7.95
C ASP A 238 5.78 1.53 6.49
N GLU A 239 6.84 1.55 5.68
CA GLU A 239 6.81 1.89 4.26
C GLU A 239 6.25 0.72 3.43
N ASN A 240 6.48 -0.53 3.87
CA ASN A 240 6.02 -1.71 3.13
C ASN A 240 4.66 -2.25 3.58
N PHE A 241 4.16 -1.88 4.76
CA PHE A 241 2.81 -2.25 5.22
C PHE A 241 1.69 -1.93 4.20
N PRO A 242 1.66 -0.74 3.55
CA PRO A 242 0.73 -0.44 2.46
C PRO A 242 0.63 -1.53 1.39
N PHE A 243 1.74 -2.16 1.01
CA PHE A 243 1.77 -3.16 -0.05
C PHE A 243 1.15 -4.49 0.41
N LEU A 244 1.30 -4.86 1.68
CA LEU A 244 0.58 -6.03 2.24
C LEU A 244 -0.92 -5.85 2.15
N GLU A 245 -1.41 -4.67 2.53
CA GLU A 245 -2.83 -4.37 2.53
C GLU A 245 -3.40 -4.33 1.12
N CYS A 246 -2.71 -3.60 0.25
CA CYS A 246 -3.11 -3.38 -1.13
C CYS A 246 -3.14 -4.68 -1.94
N ARG A 247 -2.17 -5.58 -1.76
CA ARG A 247 -2.17 -6.91 -2.37
C ARG A 247 -3.46 -7.68 -2.07
N LEU A 248 -3.96 -7.59 -0.84
CA LEU A 248 -5.17 -8.30 -0.44
C LEU A 248 -6.43 -7.65 -1.02
N ARG A 249 -6.53 -6.32 -0.96
CA ARG A 249 -7.70 -5.58 -1.46
C ARG A 249 -7.82 -5.57 -2.98
N LEU A 250 -6.70 -5.49 -3.68
CA LEU A 250 -6.63 -5.49 -5.15
C LEU A 250 -6.47 -6.90 -5.73
N ALA A 251 -6.67 -7.94 -4.93
CA ALA A 251 -6.51 -9.32 -5.38
C ALA A 251 -7.38 -9.65 -6.60
N GLY A 252 -8.53 -9.01 -6.79
CA GLY A 252 -9.47 -9.36 -7.87
C GLY A 252 -9.21 -8.68 -9.20
N TYR A 253 -8.08 -7.98 -9.32
CA TYR A 253 -7.60 -7.39 -10.57
C TYR A 253 -6.67 -8.37 -11.28
N ASP A 254 -6.63 -8.31 -12.61
CA ASP A 254 -5.74 -9.17 -13.41
C ASP A 254 -4.29 -8.69 -13.34
N TYR A 255 -4.09 -7.36 -13.26
CA TYR A 255 -2.78 -6.73 -13.16
C TYR A 255 -2.77 -5.68 -12.05
N VAL A 256 -1.72 -5.69 -11.23
CA VAL A 256 -1.45 -4.65 -10.24
C VAL A 256 -0.03 -4.12 -10.42
N MET A 257 0.10 -2.81 -10.57
CA MET A 257 1.40 -2.13 -10.62
C MET A 257 1.78 -1.63 -9.24
N SER A 258 3.03 -1.78 -8.84
CA SER A 258 3.58 -1.15 -7.64
C SER A 258 4.39 0.05 -8.08
N ILE A 259 3.86 1.27 -8.00
CA ILE A 259 4.55 2.51 -8.43
C ILE A 259 4.24 3.67 -7.48
N ASP A 260 5.14 4.63 -7.42
CA ASP A 260 5.02 5.85 -6.60
C ASP A 260 4.25 6.96 -7.38
N MET A 261 3.78 8.00 -6.68
CA MET A 261 2.94 9.08 -7.24
C MET A 261 3.68 10.08 -8.15
N ASP A 262 4.94 9.80 -8.46
CA ASP A 262 5.82 10.53 -9.37
C ASP A 262 6.39 9.61 -10.48
N GLU A 263 5.86 8.39 -10.58
CA GLU A 263 6.31 7.35 -11.50
C GLU A 263 5.22 6.98 -12.51
N ILE A 264 5.63 6.76 -13.76
CA ILE A 264 4.73 6.36 -14.85
C ILE A 264 5.40 5.21 -15.64
N ILE A 265 4.80 4.02 -15.63
CA ILE A 265 5.21 2.95 -16.57
C ILE A 265 4.73 3.35 -17.96
N LEU A 266 5.67 3.50 -18.90
CA LEU A 266 5.41 4.00 -20.23
C LEU A 266 5.86 2.99 -21.31
N PRO A 267 4.93 2.27 -21.96
CA PRO A 267 5.26 1.44 -23.11
C PRO A 267 5.81 2.29 -24.26
N ARG A 268 6.85 1.85 -24.96
CA ARG A 268 7.45 2.61 -26.06
C ARG A 268 6.53 2.68 -27.29
N LYS A 269 5.85 1.57 -27.60
CA LYS A 269 5.05 1.39 -28.83
C LYS A 269 3.54 1.49 -28.62
N MET A 270 3.04 1.26 -27.41
CA MET A 270 1.61 1.23 -27.10
C MET A 270 1.17 2.45 -26.27
N LYS A 271 -0.08 2.88 -26.42
CA LYS A 271 -0.67 3.95 -25.61
C LYS A 271 -1.29 3.46 -24.31
N LEU A 272 -1.75 2.22 -24.25
CA LEU A 272 -2.47 1.64 -23.11
C LEU A 272 -1.64 0.55 -22.45
N LEU A 273 -1.72 0.45 -21.13
CA LEU A 273 -0.99 -0.54 -20.34
C LEU A 273 -1.62 -1.93 -20.41
N LYS A 274 -2.96 -2.03 -20.44
CA LYS A 274 -3.64 -3.34 -20.47
C LYS A 274 -3.24 -4.21 -21.68
N PRO A 275 -3.28 -3.72 -22.95
CA PRO A 275 -2.83 -4.52 -24.09
C PRO A 275 -1.34 -4.87 -24.01
N PHE A 276 -0.53 -3.97 -23.45
CA PHE A 276 0.90 -4.20 -23.27
C PHE A 276 1.19 -5.30 -22.24
N PHE A 277 0.49 -5.30 -21.10
CA PHE A 277 0.59 -6.37 -20.12
C PHE A 277 0.00 -7.67 -20.64
N GLN A 278 -1.13 -7.64 -21.36
CA GLN A 278 -1.65 -8.83 -22.03
C GLN A 278 -0.61 -9.47 -22.96
N ASP A 279 0.10 -8.65 -23.75
CA ASP A 279 1.19 -9.14 -24.59
C ASP A 279 2.32 -9.77 -23.76
N ILE A 280 2.90 -9.05 -22.80
CA ILE A 280 4.01 -9.57 -21.96
C ILE A 280 3.63 -10.87 -21.24
N PHE A 281 2.50 -10.88 -20.53
CA PHE A 281 2.08 -12.02 -19.71
C PHE A 281 1.54 -13.19 -20.56
N SER A 282 1.22 -12.98 -21.83
CA SER A 282 0.87 -14.08 -22.75
C SER A 282 2.08 -14.86 -23.26
N ARG A 283 3.27 -14.25 -23.25
CA ARG A 283 4.52 -14.88 -23.71
C ARG A 283 4.98 -16.01 -22.79
N ASP A 284 4.70 -15.90 -21.49
CA ASP A 284 4.99 -16.91 -20.48
C ASP A 284 3.78 -17.13 -19.55
N PRO A 285 3.05 -18.27 -19.67
CA PRO A 285 1.94 -18.60 -18.79
C PRO A 285 2.31 -18.74 -17.31
N GLN A 286 3.59 -18.95 -16.97
CA GLN A 286 4.10 -19.04 -15.60
C GLN A 286 4.55 -17.68 -15.05
N LEU A 287 4.50 -16.61 -15.84
CA LEU A 287 4.93 -15.30 -15.36
C LEU A 287 4.01 -14.76 -14.25
N ALA A 288 4.58 -14.50 -13.08
CA ALA A 288 3.88 -13.90 -11.96
C ALA A 288 3.92 -12.37 -12.02
N GLY A 289 5.03 -11.81 -12.52
CA GLY A 289 5.23 -10.38 -12.63
C GLY A 289 6.46 -10.01 -13.44
N ALA A 290 6.54 -8.73 -13.79
CA ALA A 290 7.59 -8.19 -14.63
C ALA A 290 8.12 -6.88 -14.03
N TYR A 291 9.46 -6.75 -13.97
CA TYR A 291 10.17 -5.54 -13.56
C TYR A 291 10.40 -4.59 -14.74
N PHE A 292 10.49 -3.31 -14.44
CA PHE A 292 10.77 -2.24 -15.40
C PHE A 292 11.92 -1.38 -14.89
N GLN A 293 12.86 -1.08 -15.78
CA GLN A 293 13.93 -0.14 -15.51
C GLN A 293 13.42 1.31 -15.48
N VAL A 294 14.13 2.16 -14.74
CA VAL A 294 13.77 3.55 -14.49
C VAL A 294 14.60 4.49 -15.34
N GLN A 295 13.94 5.45 -15.97
CA GLN A 295 14.55 6.66 -16.50
C GLN A 295 14.20 7.82 -15.59
N PHE A 296 15.23 8.42 -14.99
CA PHE A 296 15.02 9.51 -14.06
C PHE A 296 15.01 10.85 -14.80
N PHE A 297 13.88 11.53 -14.74
CA PHE A 297 13.68 12.88 -15.26
C PHE A 297 14.02 13.89 -14.16
N VAL A 298 15.28 14.29 -14.12
CA VAL A 298 15.85 15.16 -13.08
C VAL A 298 15.59 16.62 -13.44
N GLU A 299 14.91 17.36 -12.56
CA GLU A 299 14.56 18.78 -12.81
C GLU A 299 15.79 19.65 -13.08
N GLU A 300 16.92 19.35 -12.44
CA GLU A 300 18.20 20.05 -12.56
C GLU A 300 18.85 19.92 -13.94
N PHE A 301 18.45 18.96 -14.78
CA PHE A 301 18.87 18.91 -16.20
C PHE A 301 18.31 20.09 -17.03
N GLY A 302 17.35 20.82 -16.45
CA GLY A 302 16.68 21.95 -17.05
C GLY A 302 15.51 21.55 -17.95
N PRO A 303 14.48 22.41 -18.04
CA PRO A 303 13.33 22.17 -18.89
C PRO A 303 13.71 22.22 -20.38
N VAL A 304 13.18 21.28 -21.16
CA VAL A 304 13.33 21.28 -22.62
C VAL A 304 12.34 22.25 -23.27
N ASP A 305 11.15 22.36 -22.70
CA ASP A 305 10.14 23.35 -23.08
C ASP A 305 9.67 24.08 -21.81
N LYS A 306 10.17 25.30 -21.61
CA LYS A 306 9.87 26.12 -20.42
C LYS A 306 8.39 26.52 -20.34
N ASP A 307 7.75 26.65 -21.50
CA ASP A 307 6.38 27.13 -21.62
C ASP A 307 5.35 25.99 -21.63
N ALA A 308 5.83 24.74 -21.61
CA ALA A 308 4.97 23.56 -21.49
C ALA A 308 4.09 23.66 -20.22
N PRO A 309 2.76 23.41 -20.36
CA PRO A 309 1.81 23.66 -19.27
C PRO A 309 1.90 22.63 -18.15
N LEU A 310 2.47 21.45 -18.41
CA LEU A 310 2.56 20.33 -17.47
C LEU A 310 4.01 20.02 -17.14
N HIS A 311 4.26 19.60 -15.89
CA HIS A 311 5.58 19.20 -15.40
C HIS A 311 6.19 18.09 -16.27
N VAL A 312 5.42 17.04 -16.54
CA VAL A 312 5.89 15.88 -17.34
C VAL A 312 6.21 16.22 -18.80
N LEU A 313 5.66 17.32 -19.33
CA LEU A 313 5.93 17.82 -20.68
C LEU A 313 7.09 18.82 -20.71
N ARG A 314 7.39 19.45 -19.58
CA ARG A 314 8.46 20.45 -19.43
C ARG A 314 9.83 19.80 -19.29
N TYR A 315 9.92 18.74 -18.48
CA TYR A 315 11.17 18.03 -18.20
C TYR A 315 11.26 16.75 -19.03
N LEU A 316 11.97 16.83 -20.16
CA LEU A 316 12.11 15.73 -21.13
C LEU A 316 13.53 15.17 -21.21
N LYS A 317 14.45 15.67 -20.37
CA LYS A 317 15.78 15.09 -20.22
C LYS A 317 15.75 14.03 -19.12
N SER A 318 16.33 12.88 -19.39
CA SER A 318 16.42 11.79 -18.43
C SER A 318 17.79 11.11 -18.46
N THR A 319 18.06 10.29 -17.46
CA THR A 319 19.13 9.28 -17.52
C THR A 319 18.82 8.22 -18.58
N PRO A 320 19.80 7.44 -19.04
CA PRO A 320 19.55 6.10 -19.58
C PRO A 320 18.68 5.27 -18.63
N ALA A 321 18.10 4.18 -19.13
CA ALA A 321 17.35 3.25 -18.28
C ALA A 321 18.29 2.59 -17.27
N LEU A 322 17.87 2.57 -16.02
CA LEU A 322 18.65 2.16 -14.84
C LEU A 322 17.86 1.15 -14.01
N TRP A 323 18.54 0.22 -13.37
CA TRP A 323 17.90 -0.80 -12.52
C TRP A 323 17.54 -0.22 -11.14
N GLU A 324 18.21 0.87 -10.74
CA GLU A 324 17.99 1.56 -9.48
C GLU A 324 16.54 2.03 -9.36
N CYS A 325 15.93 1.77 -8.19
CA CYS A 325 14.53 2.08 -7.91
C CYS A 325 13.51 1.43 -8.86
N GLN A 326 13.87 0.33 -9.55
CA GLN A 326 12.94 -0.42 -10.38
C GLN A 326 11.61 -0.70 -9.68
N LYS A 327 10.57 -0.80 -10.49
CA LYS A 327 9.21 -1.14 -10.10
C LYS A 327 8.68 -2.25 -10.98
N TYR A 328 7.49 -2.73 -10.66
CA TYR A 328 6.97 -3.93 -11.28
C TYR A 328 5.46 -3.91 -11.41
N THR A 329 4.99 -4.78 -12.30
CA THR A 329 3.59 -5.20 -12.40
C THR A 329 3.50 -6.68 -12.09
N TYR A 330 2.44 -7.12 -11.43
CA TYR A 330 2.24 -8.52 -11.08
C TYR A 330 0.78 -8.96 -11.24
N ILE A 331 0.59 -10.27 -11.36
CA ILE A 331 -0.72 -10.94 -11.34
C ILE A 331 -0.98 -11.39 -9.91
N PRO A 332 -1.97 -10.82 -9.19
CA PRO A 332 -2.21 -11.14 -7.79
C PRO A 332 -2.37 -12.63 -7.47
N ALA A 333 -3.01 -13.39 -8.36
CA ALA A 333 -3.23 -14.84 -8.22
C ALA A 333 -1.95 -15.70 -8.31
N ARG A 334 -0.81 -15.11 -8.69
CA ARG A 334 0.47 -15.80 -8.92
C ARG A 334 1.59 -15.31 -7.99
N THR A 335 1.34 -14.24 -7.26
CA THR A 335 2.32 -13.59 -6.39
C THR A 335 2.05 -13.98 -4.95
N ASN A 336 3.08 -14.22 -4.14
CA ASN A 336 3.03 -14.51 -2.71
C ASN A 336 3.22 -13.28 -1.82
N HIS A 337 4.18 -12.42 -2.17
CA HIS A 337 4.53 -11.23 -1.40
C HIS A 337 4.87 -10.05 -2.32
N VAL A 338 4.68 -8.82 -1.83
CA VAL A 338 5.02 -7.56 -2.52
C VAL A 338 5.56 -6.54 -1.53
N SER A 339 6.56 -5.79 -1.96
CA SER A 339 7.14 -4.65 -1.26
C SER A 339 7.40 -3.49 -2.24
N THR A 340 8.02 -2.41 -1.78
CA THR A 340 8.22 -1.20 -2.60
C THR A 340 9.00 -1.44 -3.90
N HIS A 341 9.95 -2.38 -3.91
CA HIS A 341 10.85 -2.61 -5.05
C HIS A 341 10.96 -4.07 -5.49
N GLU A 342 10.32 -5.00 -4.78
CA GLU A 342 10.39 -6.42 -5.06
C GLU A 342 9.04 -7.09 -4.84
N PHE A 343 8.86 -8.23 -5.48
CA PHE A 343 7.78 -9.16 -5.19
C PHE A 343 8.35 -10.58 -5.16
N GLU A 344 7.58 -11.50 -4.59
CA GLU A 344 7.91 -12.92 -4.57
C GLU A 344 6.75 -13.70 -5.22
N PRO A 345 6.99 -14.49 -6.27
CA PRO A 345 5.97 -15.40 -6.83
C PRO A 345 5.59 -16.53 -5.88
N TYR A 346 4.42 -17.13 -6.10
CA TYR A 346 4.14 -18.46 -5.55
C TYR A 346 5.03 -19.52 -6.23
N PRO A 347 5.34 -20.65 -5.54
CA PRO A 347 6.09 -21.75 -6.16
C PRO A 347 5.48 -22.20 -7.49
N GLY A 348 6.33 -22.33 -8.52
CA GLY A 348 5.91 -22.69 -9.87
C GLY A 348 5.62 -21.51 -10.79
N TYR A 349 5.72 -20.27 -10.31
CA TYR A 349 5.66 -19.05 -11.13
C TYR A 349 7.01 -18.33 -11.19
N SER A 350 7.22 -17.57 -12.26
CA SER A 350 8.48 -16.90 -12.61
C SER A 350 8.38 -15.37 -12.48
N GLN A 351 9.54 -14.71 -12.55
CA GLN A 351 9.66 -13.27 -12.71
C GLN A 351 10.44 -12.99 -14.00
N SER A 352 10.20 -11.83 -14.61
CA SER A 352 10.98 -11.35 -15.75
C SER A 352 11.33 -9.88 -15.59
N GLU A 353 12.27 -9.43 -16.40
CA GLU A 353 12.55 -8.00 -16.62
C GLU A 353 12.08 -7.64 -18.04
N VAL A 354 11.47 -6.48 -18.19
CA VAL A 354 11.06 -5.95 -19.49
C VAL A 354 12.18 -5.11 -20.07
N ASP A 355 12.51 -5.36 -21.34
CA ASP A 355 13.51 -4.58 -22.06
C ASP A 355 13.10 -3.09 -22.11
N SER A 356 14.07 -2.19 -21.87
CA SER A 356 13.82 -0.75 -21.84
C SER A 356 13.40 -0.16 -23.20
N GLU A 357 13.62 -0.89 -24.29
CA GLU A 357 13.09 -0.61 -25.63
C GLU A 357 11.60 -0.98 -25.78
N GLU A 358 11.05 -1.80 -24.87
CA GLU A 358 9.63 -2.13 -24.81
C GLU A 358 8.86 -1.20 -23.87
N ALA A 359 9.38 -0.96 -22.66
CA ALA A 359 8.83 -0.01 -21.70
C ALA A 359 9.86 0.42 -20.65
N VAL A 360 9.65 1.61 -20.09
CA VAL A 360 10.43 2.13 -18.94
C VAL A 360 9.50 2.79 -17.95
N ILE A 361 9.97 2.97 -16.73
CA ILE A 361 9.36 3.90 -15.77
C ILE A 361 9.94 5.29 -16.00
N HIS A 362 9.08 6.28 -16.19
CA HIS A 362 9.46 7.67 -16.04
C HIS A 362 9.37 8.03 -14.56
N HIS A 363 10.49 8.38 -13.93
CA HIS A 363 10.51 8.86 -12.55
C HIS A 363 10.91 10.34 -12.51
N TYR A 364 9.94 11.21 -12.19
CA TYR A 364 10.14 12.66 -12.18
C TYR A 364 10.55 13.15 -10.79
N ARG A 365 11.77 13.70 -10.66
CA ARG A 365 12.30 14.05 -9.34
C ARG A 365 13.30 15.19 -9.36
N LYS A 366 13.57 15.72 -8.17
CA LYS A 366 14.75 16.55 -7.90
C LYS A 366 15.96 15.67 -7.59
N CYS A 367 17.15 16.24 -7.75
CA CYS A 367 18.41 15.62 -7.37
C CYS A 367 18.36 15.14 -5.91
N SER A 368 18.71 13.88 -5.67
CA SER A 368 18.88 13.35 -4.32
C SER A 368 20.31 13.58 -3.84
N HIS A 369 20.47 13.98 -2.58
CA HIS A 369 21.78 14.03 -1.91
C HIS A 369 22.51 12.67 -1.88
N LYS A 370 21.78 11.56 -2.07
CA LYS A 370 22.35 10.20 -2.12
C LYS A 370 22.96 9.84 -3.49
N TRP A 371 22.72 10.62 -4.52
CA TRP A 371 23.38 10.44 -5.82
C TRP A 371 24.68 11.23 -5.83
N HIS A 372 25.80 10.51 -5.69
CA HIS A 372 27.15 11.08 -5.63
C HIS A 372 27.51 12.00 -6.81
N HIS A 373 26.82 11.86 -7.94
CA HIS A 373 27.03 12.66 -9.16
C HIS A 373 25.73 13.26 -9.69
N CYS A 374 24.94 13.96 -8.87
CA CYS A 374 23.74 14.64 -9.37
C CYS A 374 24.00 16.10 -9.77
N PRO A 375 23.63 16.55 -10.99
CA PRO A 375 23.06 15.74 -12.09
C PRO A 375 24.15 14.88 -12.79
N PRO A 376 23.86 13.63 -13.18
CA PRO A 376 24.82 12.77 -13.87
C PRO A 376 25.22 13.39 -15.22
N PRO A 377 26.46 13.18 -15.69
CA PRO A 377 26.97 13.84 -16.89
C PRO A 377 26.21 13.42 -18.15
N ASP A 378 25.79 12.14 -18.22
CA ASP A 378 25.08 11.58 -19.35
C ASP A 378 23.57 11.73 -19.16
N HIS A 379 22.94 12.41 -20.13
CA HIS A 379 21.49 12.51 -20.22
C HIS A 379 21.05 12.35 -21.67
N ILE A 380 19.88 11.74 -21.84
CA ILE A 380 19.18 11.62 -23.11
C ILE A 380 17.97 12.55 -23.11
N THR A 381 17.42 12.82 -24.29
CA THR A 381 16.13 13.53 -24.39
C THR A 381 15.08 12.52 -24.82
N ASP A 382 14.12 12.27 -23.93
CA ASP A 382 13.00 11.37 -24.17
C ASP A 382 11.71 12.18 -24.35
N ARG A 383 11.11 12.08 -25.53
CA ARG A 383 9.86 12.77 -25.89
C ARG A 383 8.65 11.84 -25.91
N SER A 384 8.78 10.60 -25.48
CA SER A 384 7.72 9.59 -25.61
C SER A 384 6.44 9.98 -24.89
N ILE A 385 6.52 10.71 -23.77
CA ILE A 385 5.35 11.21 -23.02
C ILE A 385 4.55 12.28 -23.79
N THR A 386 5.16 13.01 -24.73
CA THR A 386 4.48 14.10 -25.45
C THR A 386 3.37 13.59 -26.38
N ARG A 387 3.37 12.30 -26.73
CA ARG A 387 2.29 11.66 -27.51
C ARG A 387 0.92 11.67 -26.82
N PHE A 388 0.88 11.98 -25.52
CA PHE A 388 -0.34 12.14 -24.73
C PHE A 388 -0.75 13.61 -24.53
N GLN A 389 0.06 14.57 -24.97
CA GLN A 389 -0.14 16.00 -24.71
C GLN A 389 -1.54 16.49 -25.13
N THR A 390 -2.03 16.05 -26.29
CA THR A 390 -3.35 16.45 -26.82
C THR A 390 -4.50 16.04 -25.91
N ASP A 391 -4.36 14.92 -25.19
CA ASP A 391 -5.39 14.38 -24.31
C ASP A 391 -5.17 14.78 -22.84
N LEU A 392 -3.92 14.81 -22.38
CA LEU A 392 -3.55 15.05 -20.98
C LEU A 392 -3.74 16.51 -20.57
N VAL A 393 -3.27 17.47 -21.39
CA VAL A 393 -3.36 18.91 -21.08
C VAL A 393 -4.80 19.37 -20.81
N PRO A 394 -5.79 19.12 -21.69
CA PRO A 394 -7.16 19.57 -21.42
C PRO A 394 -7.77 18.91 -20.18
N ARG A 395 -7.47 17.63 -19.92
CA ARG A 395 -7.96 16.91 -18.73
C ARG A 395 -7.44 17.50 -17.44
N VAL A 396 -6.12 17.71 -17.36
CA VAL A 396 -5.50 18.31 -16.17
C VAL A 396 -6.06 19.71 -15.93
N LYS A 397 -6.18 20.55 -16.97
CA LYS A 397 -6.76 21.90 -16.83
C LYS A 397 -8.20 21.89 -16.32
N ASP A 398 -9.04 20.96 -16.82
CA ASP A 398 -10.42 20.80 -16.37
C ASP A 398 -10.50 20.44 -14.88
N VAL A 399 -9.68 19.46 -14.44
CA VAL A 399 -9.63 19.05 -13.03
C VAL A 399 -9.13 20.19 -12.13
N LEU A 400 -8.05 20.87 -12.50
CA LEU A 400 -7.51 22.00 -11.74
C LEU A 400 -8.53 23.12 -11.59
N SER A 401 -9.28 23.43 -12.66
CA SER A 401 -10.36 24.41 -12.62
C SER A 401 -11.47 24.02 -11.63
N LYS A 402 -11.88 22.75 -11.60
CA LYS A 402 -12.88 22.23 -10.64
C LYS A 402 -12.39 22.30 -9.19
N LEU A 403 -11.10 22.03 -8.98
CA LEU A 403 -10.47 22.06 -7.65
C LEU A 403 -10.10 23.46 -7.17
N ARG A 404 -10.18 24.47 -8.06
CA ARG A 404 -9.72 25.85 -7.81
C ARG A 404 -8.25 25.88 -7.36
N LEU A 405 -7.43 25.10 -8.05
CA LEU A 405 -5.98 25.01 -7.87
C LEU A 405 -5.22 25.80 -8.93
#